data_AF-G0UQV4-F1
#
_entry.id   AF-G0UQV4-F1
#
_cell.length_a   1.000
_cell.length_b   1.000
_cell.length_c   1.000
_cell.angle_alpha   90.00
_cell.angle_beta   90.00
_cell.angle_gamma   90.00
#
_symmetry.space_group_name_H-M   'P 1'
#
loop_
_entity.id
_entity.type
_entity.pdbx_description
1 polymer ?
#
loop_
_entity_poly.entity_id
_entity_poly.type
_entity_poly.pdbx_seq_one_letter_code
_entity_poly.pdbx_strand_id
1 'polypeptide(L)'
;MRRSEGTKVARRLGKSSGKKAAAKKEDVCSDIKKLEEQKKELIQTVIRLRNDLDMARQQQSPKWKAVIRSCPSEHVTLIEPVHTLMIDDKDFDPSTKLTLRCPVQELRARHYAGYLDLGKLVDRKLSLLELGRGCVANKSLISRLSSLETLILDGTNACGGWLDGVASADGLREVVLRNMPTLRYAPFLQNMQCLDSLTIHDCSELLTIGDKPFWPQLTRLDIANTSLLLDSLIQRLEQCTCLTVLRLHGCLSVGCRVLVSGCT
;
A
#
# COMPACT_ATOMS: atom_id res chain seq x y z
N MET A 1 -9.73 -115.92 -31.12
CA MET A 1 -8.79 -115.30 -30.15
C MET A 1 -7.75 -114.55 -31.00
N ARG A 2 -7.46 -113.25 -30.88
CA ARG A 2 -7.55 -112.27 -29.80
C ARG A 2 -7.87 -110.88 -30.41
N ARG A 3 -8.68 -110.08 -29.72
CA ARG A 3 -8.91 -108.65 -30.03
C ARG A 3 -7.83 -107.82 -29.33
N SER A 4 -7.25 -106.84 -30.03
CA SER A 4 -6.33 -105.85 -29.45
C SER A 4 -7.13 -104.61 -29.02
N GLU A 5 -7.14 -104.32 -27.72
CA GLU A 5 -7.72 -103.10 -27.15
C GLU A 5 -6.71 -101.95 -27.27
N GLY A 6 -7.09 -100.87 -27.96
CA GLY A 6 -6.36 -99.61 -27.98
C GLY A 6 -6.92 -98.64 -26.93
N THR A 7 -6.18 -98.41 -25.86
CA THR A 7 -6.54 -97.45 -24.79
C THR A 7 -6.22 -96.02 -25.24
N LYS A 8 -7.24 -95.18 -25.42
CA LYS A 8 -7.09 -93.72 -25.61
C LYS A 8 -6.91 -93.03 -24.25
N VAL A 9 -5.72 -92.49 -24.00
CA VAL A 9 -5.48 -91.58 -22.86
C VAL A 9 -5.83 -90.16 -23.28
N ALA A 10 -6.96 -89.63 -22.77
CA ALA A 10 -7.34 -88.24 -22.94
C ALA A 10 -6.51 -87.35 -21.99
N ARG A 11 -5.57 -86.57 -22.53
CA ARG A 11 -4.90 -85.47 -21.81
C ARG A 11 -5.92 -84.38 -21.49
N ARG A 12 -6.29 -84.22 -20.21
CA ARG A 12 -6.93 -83.01 -19.69
C ARG A 12 -5.87 -81.90 -19.62
N LEU A 13 -5.85 -81.00 -20.60
CA LEU A 13 -5.13 -79.73 -20.50
C LEU A 13 -5.94 -78.78 -19.60
N GLY A 14 -5.33 -78.40 -18.48
CA GLY A 14 -5.95 -77.56 -17.45
C GLY A 14 -6.20 -76.12 -17.92
N LYS A 15 -7.43 -75.64 -17.72
CA LYS A 15 -7.89 -74.25 -17.92
C LYS A 15 -7.45 -73.28 -16.79
N SER A 16 -6.37 -73.54 -16.05
CA SER A 16 -6.05 -72.79 -14.82
C SER A 16 -5.18 -71.54 -15.00
N SER A 17 -4.54 -71.35 -16.17
CA SER A 17 -3.59 -70.25 -16.41
C SER A 17 -4.24 -68.93 -16.84
N GLY A 18 -5.42 -68.96 -17.48
CA GLY A 18 -6.10 -67.75 -17.98
C GLY A 18 -6.74 -66.87 -16.89
N LYS A 19 -7.26 -67.47 -15.81
CA LYS A 19 -7.93 -66.73 -14.72
C LYS A 19 -6.95 -65.91 -13.86
N LYS A 20 -5.74 -66.42 -13.60
CA LYS A 20 -4.72 -65.69 -12.82
C LYS A 20 -4.12 -64.50 -13.57
N ALA A 21 -3.95 -64.62 -14.89
CA ALA A 21 -3.43 -63.53 -15.72
C ALA A 21 -4.45 -62.40 -15.93
N ALA A 22 -5.75 -62.74 -16.03
CA ALA A 22 -6.84 -61.77 -16.11
C ALA A 22 -7.00 -60.97 -14.81
N ALA A 23 -7.03 -61.66 -13.66
CA ALA A 23 -7.12 -61.02 -12.35
C ALA A 23 -5.94 -60.06 -12.08
N LYS A 24 -4.71 -60.45 -12.46
CA LYS A 24 -3.51 -59.61 -12.30
C LYS A 24 -3.51 -58.38 -13.22
N LYS A 25 -4.18 -58.44 -14.39
CA LYS A 25 -4.37 -57.30 -15.29
C LYS A 25 -5.45 -56.33 -14.79
N GLU A 26 -6.53 -56.85 -14.21
CA GLU A 26 -7.56 -56.02 -13.58
C GLU A 26 -7.02 -55.25 -12.38
N ASP A 27 -6.18 -55.89 -11.56
CA ASP A 27 -5.52 -55.28 -10.39
C ASP A 27 -4.61 -54.10 -10.79
N VAL A 28 -3.77 -54.30 -11.82
CA VAL A 28 -2.90 -53.24 -12.36
C VAL A 28 -3.72 -52.09 -12.97
N CYS A 29 -4.83 -52.38 -13.63
CA CYS A 29 -5.71 -51.36 -14.21
C CYS A 29 -6.42 -50.53 -13.14
N SER A 30 -6.82 -51.17 -12.03
CA SER A 30 -7.32 -50.52 -10.82
C SER A 30 -6.26 -49.59 -10.21
N ASP A 31 -5.04 -50.08 -10.06
CA ASP A 31 -3.94 -49.31 -9.48
C ASP A 31 -3.56 -48.09 -10.33
N ILE A 32 -3.54 -48.24 -11.66
CA ILE A 32 -3.30 -47.12 -12.58
C ILE A 32 -4.36 -46.03 -12.43
N LYS A 33 -5.65 -46.41 -12.39
CA LYS A 33 -6.74 -45.44 -12.18
C LYS A 33 -6.63 -44.73 -10.84
N LYS A 34 -6.24 -45.48 -9.79
CA LYS A 34 -6.06 -44.93 -8.45
C LYS A 34 -4.90 -43.93 -8.41
N LEU A 35 -3.80 -44.24 -9.09
CA LEU A 35 -2.65 -43.34 -9.24
C LEU A 35 -2.98 -42.09 -10.06
N GLU A 36 -3.78 -42.22 -11.13
CA GLU A 36 -4.24 -41.07 -11.91
C GLU A 36 -5.11 -40.12 -11.10
N GLU A 37 -5.99 -40.64 -10.25
CA GLU A 37 -6.82 -39.83 -9.39
C GLU A 37 -6.01 -39.14 -8.29
N GLN A 38 -5.08 -39.87 -7.65
CA GLN A 38 -4.12 -39.29 -6.70
C GLN A 38 -3.28 -38.19 -7.34
N LYS A 39 -2.87 -38.35 -8.61
CA LYS A 39 -2.13 -37.32 -9.35
C LYS A 39 -2.96 -36.06 -9.54
N LYS A 40 -4.25 -36.17 -9.88
CA LYS A 40 -5.15 -35.00 -10.02
C LYS A 40 -5.31 -34.27 -8.70
N GLU A 41 -5.55 -34.99 -7.61
CA GLU A 41 -5.63 -34.40 -6.27
C GLU A 41 -4.33 -33.67 -5.90
N LEU A 42 -3.18 -34.27 -6.19
CA LEU A 42 -1.89 -33.65 -5.93
C LEU A 42 -1.72 -32.34 -6.71
N ILE A 43 -2.10 -32.32 -8.00
CA ILE A 43 -2.06 -31.12 -8.84
C ILE A 43 -2.97 -30.03 -8.26
N GLN A 44 -4.18 -30.37 -7.85
CA GLN A 44 -5.12 -29.43 -7.23
C GLN A 44 -4.53 -28.83 -5.95
N THR A 45 -3.92 -29.66 -5.10
CA THR A 45 -3.27 -29.22 -3.86
C THR A 45 -2.07 -28.32 -4.14
N VAL A 46 -1.24 -28.64 -5.13
CA VAL A 46 -0.10 -27.79 -5.51
C VAL A 46 -0.57 -26.41 -5.98
N ILE A 47 -1.63 -26.33 -6.79
CA ILE A 47 -2.22 -25.06 -7.22
C ILE A 47 -2.71 -24.26 -6.01
N ARG A 48 -3.42 -24.91 -5.08
CA ARG A 48 -3.95 -24.26 -3.88
C ARG A 48 -2.84 -23.73 -2.97
N LEU A 49 -1.83 -24.55 -2.67
CA LEU A 49 -0.67 -24.15 -1.87
C LEU A 49 0.11 -23.01 -2.50
N ARG A 50 0.19 -22.97 -3.83
CA ARG A 50 0.83 -21.86 -4.54
C ARG A 50 0.06 -20.55 -4.38
N ASN A 51 -1.26 -20.61 -4.50
CA ASN A 51 -2.12 -19.45 -4.24
C ASN A 51 -2.02 -19.01 -2.78
N ASP A 52 -2.02 -19.95 -1.82
CA ASP A 52 -1.88 -19.65 -0.39
C ASP A 52 -0.52 -19.01 -0.09
N LEU A 53 0.56 -19.49 -0.72
CA LEU A 53 1.89 -18.91 -0.62
C LEU A 53 1.94 -17.49 -1.21
N ASP A 54 1.28 -17.27 -2.34
CA ASP A 54 1.21 -15.94 -2.97
C ASP A 54 0.36 -14.97 -2.14
N MET A 55 -0.74 -15.43 -1.53
CA MET A 55 -1.54 -14.68 -0.57
C MET A 55 -0.74 -14.37 0.71
N ALA A 56 0.00 -15.33 1.25
CA ALA A 56 0.86 -15.14 2.42
C ALA A 56 2.01 -14.15 2.13
N ARG A 57 2.60 -14.20 0.93
CA ARG A 57 3.60 -13.23 0.46
C ARG A 57 3.01 -11.83 0.24
N GLN A 58 1.76 -11.74 -0.20
CA GLN A 58 1.04 -10.47 -0.30
C GLN A 58 0.66 -9.89 1.07
N GLN A 59 0.41 -10.74 2.06
CA GLN A 59 0.15 -10.34 3.45
C GLN A 59 1.42 -10.00 4.22
N GLN A 60 2.56 -10.59 3.87
CA GLN A 60 3.85 -10.17 4.39
C GLN A 60 4.25 -8.86 3.72
N SER A 61 3.98 -7.75 4.41
CA SER A 61 4.61 -6.49 4.04
C SER A 61 6.13 -6.70 4.00
N PRO A 62 6.81 -6.28 2.92
CA PRO A 62 8.27 -6.25 2.93
C PRO A 62 8.70 -5.49 4.19
N LYS A 63 9.76 -5.96 4.85
CA LYS A 63 10.27 -5.33 6.09
C LYS A 63 11.50 -4.47 5.85
N TRP A 64 12.03 -4.48 4.63
CA TRP A 64 13.30 -3.86 4.33
C TRP A 64 13.11 -2.47 3.70
N LYS A 65 14.10 -1.61 3.97
CA LYS A 65 14.13 -0.21 3.58
C LYS A 65 15.23 -0.01 2.54
N ALA A 66 14.86 0.59 1.41
CA ALA A 66 15.80 1.07 0.40
C ALA A 66 16.17 2.53 0.71
N VAL A 67 17.46 2.87 0.63
CA VAL A 67 17.93 4.25 0.81
C VAL A 67 18.83 4.62 -0.36
N ILE A 68 18.43 5.66 -1.10
CA ILE A 68 19.23 6.22 -2.18
C ILE A 68 19.91 7.48 -1.64
N ARG A 69 21.24 7.44 -1.57
CA ARG A 69 22.13 8.52 -1.10
C ARG A 69 23.37 8.58 -1.97
N SER A 70 23.81 9.78 -2.34
CA SER A 70 25.06 10.03 -3.07
C SER A 70 25.28 9.08 -4.25
N CYS A 71 24.23 8.85 -5.05
CA CYS A 71 24.22 7.91 -6.17
C CYS A 71 24.61 8.65 -7.46
N PRO A 72 25.89 8.61 -7.89
CA PRO A 72 26.43 9.66 -8.75
C PRO A 72 25.89 9.63 -10.18
N SER A 73 25.33 8.51 -10.64
CA SER A 73 24.92 8.40 -12.06
C SER A 73 24.22 7.10 -12.45
N GLU A 74 24.04 6.12 -11.54
CA GLU A 74 23.48 4.82 -11.92
C GLU A 74 21.96 4.82 -11.93
N HIS A 75 21.40 4.07 -12.89
CA HIS A 75 19.98 3.81 -12.95
C HIS A 75 19.60 2.75 -11.91
N VAL A 76 18.75 3.12 -10.95
CA VAL A 76 18.23 2.21 -9.93
C VAL A 76 16.94 1.56 -10.43
N THR A 77 16.92 0.24 -10.49
CA THR A 77 15.70 -0.54 -10.76
C THR A 77 15.34 -1.36 -9.54
N LEU A 78 14.15 -1.13 -8.98
CA LEU A 78 13.60 -1.93 -7.90
C LEU A 78 12.66 -2.98 -8.48
N ILE A 79 12.99 -4.25 -8.24
CA ILE A 79 12.25 -5.42 -8.74
C ILE A 79 11.56 -6.21 -7.61
N GLU A 80 12.01 -6.04 -6.37
CA GLU A 80 11.40 -6.69 -5.19
C GLU A 80 10.60 -5.68 -4.38
N PRO A 81 9.45 -6.06 -3.79
CA PRO A 81 8.62 -5.18 -2.97
C PRO A 81 9.44 -4.51 -1.85
N VAL A 82 9.24 -3.20 -1.66
CA VAL A 82 9.97 -2.41 -0.66
C VAL A 82 8.99 -1.83 0.36
N HIS A 83 9.35 -1.88 1.64
CA HIS A 83 8.55 -1.22 2.67
C HIS A 83 8.67 0.29 2.53
N THR A 84 9.90 0.78 2.68
CA THR A 84 10.21 2.20 2.63
C THR A 84 11.28 2.43 1.60
N LEU A 85 10.97 3.23 0.59
CA LEU A 85 11.94 3.82 -0.31
C LEU A 85 12.23 5.24 0.17
N MET A 86 13.46 5.48 0.62
CA MET A 86 13.93 6.80 1.02
C MET A 86 14.87 7.36 -0.04
N ILE A 87 14.51 8.48 -0.64
CA ILE A 87 15.35 9.26 -1.54
C ILE A 87 15.88 10.44 -0.75
N ASP A 88 17.19 10.41 -0.50
CA ASP A 88 17.91 11.37 0.34
C ASP A 88 19.17 11.80 -0.40
N ASP A 89 18.95 12.28 -1.62
CA ASP A 89 19.99 12.69 -2.56
C ASP A 89 19.46 13.80 -3.47
N LYS A 90 20.09 14.97 -3.35
CA LYS A 90 19.72 16.16 -4.11
C LYS A 90 20.05 16.04 -5.61
N ASP A 91 21.01 15.20 -5.97
CA ASP A 91 21.52 15.06 -7.34
C ASP A 91 20.94 13.81 -8.04
N PHE A 92 20.06 13.08 -7.35
CA PHE A 92 19.34 11.93 -7.88
C PHE A 92 18.00 12.34 -8.47
N ASP A 93 17.86 12.26 -9.79
CA ASP A 93 16.60 12.50 -10.49
C ASP A 93 15.81 11.17 -10.71
N PRO A 94 14.78 10.84 -9.89
CA PRO A 94 13.95 9.66 -10.05
C PRO A 94 13.12 9.64 -11.34
N SER A 95 12.91 10.76 -12.02
CA SER A 95 12.19 10.76 -13.30
C SER A 95 12.98 10.00 -14.37
N THR A 96 14.31 10.10 -14.33
CA THR A 96 15.22 9.45 -15.28
C THR A 96 15.99 8.26 -14.69
N LYS A 97 16.34 8.32 -13.41
CA LYS A 97 17.22 7.34 -12.74
C LYS A 97 16.50 6.30 -11.90
N LEU A 98 15.16 6.35 -11.75
CA LEU A 98 14.42 5.36 -10.96
C LEU A 98 13.35 4.63 -11.80
N THR A 99 13.44 3.31 -11.79
CA THR A 99 12.41 2.40 -12.33
C THR A 99 11.85 1.54 -11.20
N LEU A 100 10.54 1.65 -10.98
CA LEU A 100 9.80 0.85 -9.99
C LEU A 100 9.00 -0.25 -10.70
N ARG A 101 9.40 -1.51 -10.53
CA ARG A 101 8.69 -2.70 -11.04
C ARG A 101 8.00 -3.51 -9.95
N CYS A 102 8.00 -2.99 -8.73
CA CYS A 102 7.49 -3.65 -7.53
C CYS A 102 6.63 -2.69 -6.71
N PRO A 103 5.76 -3.19 -5.82
CA PRO A 103 5.08 -2.35 -4.83
C PRO A 103 6.08 -1.58 -3.93
N VAL A 104 5.69 -0.37 -3.54
CA VAL A 104 6.40 0.49 -2.59
C VAL A 104 5.37 1.02 -1.61
N GLN A 105 5.48 0.63 -0.33
CA GLN A 105 4.47 0.99 0.66
C GLN A 105 4.64 2.42 1.17
N GLU A 106 5.87 2.85 1.42
CA GLU A 106 6.22 4.21 1.78
C GLU A 106 7.27 4.78 0.82
N LEU A 107 7.04 5.99 0.34
CA LEU A 107 8.02 6.77 -0.41
C LEU A 107 8.32 8.05 0.36
N ARG A 108 9.60 8.27 0.66
CA ARG A 108 10.06 9.46 1.39
C ARG A 108 11.16 10.16 0.61
N ALA A 109 10.84 11.27 -0.05
CA ALA A 109 11.77 12.08 -0.82
C ALA A 109 12.15 13.34 -0.04
N ARG A 110 13.13 13.25 0.88
CA ARG A 110 13.41 14.30 1.89
C ARG A 110 14.29 15.44 1.42
N HIS A 111 15.45 15.09 0.86
CA HIS A 111 16.42 16.04 0.32
C HIS A 111 16.55 15.73 -1.15
N TYR A 112 15.63 16.28 -1.94
CA TYR A 112 15.50 15.97 -3.34
C TYR A 112 15.29 17.26 -4.12
N ALA A 113 16.14 17.53 -5.11
CA ALA A 113 15.97 18.66 -6.00
C ALA A 113 15.61 18.12 -7.40
N GLY A 114 14.31 18.11 -7.72
CA GLY A 114 13.86 17.67 -9.04
C GLY A 114 12.36 17.39 -9.13
N TYR A 115 11.96 16.79 -10.24
CA TYR A 115 10.58 16.37 -10.51
C TYR A 115 10.33 14.88 -10.21
N LEU A 116 9.45 14.57 -9.27
CA LEU A 116 8.96 13.22 -8.99
C LEU A 116 7.68 12.97 -9.79
N ASP A 117 7.73 12.02 -10.70
CA ASP A 117 6.55 11.58 -11.45
C ASP A 117 5.72 10.58 -10.62
N LEU A 118 4.67 11.10 -9.96
CA LEU A 118 3.69 10.31 -9.22
C LEU A 118 2.93 9.32 -10.12
N GLY A 119 2.95 9.50 -11.45
CA GLY A 119 2.39 8.54 -12.40
C GLY A 119 3.05 7.17 -12.29
N LYS A 120 4.34 7.12 -11.91
CA LYS A 120 5.06 5.87 -11.64
C LYS A 120 4.60 5.15 -10.37
N LEU A 121 3.77 5.80 -9.53
CA LEU A 121 3.35 5.32 -8.21
C LEU A 121 1.88 4.87 -8.15
N VAL A 122 1.05 5.18 -9.16
CA VAL A 122 -0.40 4.92 -9.18
C VAL A 122 -0.75 3.46 -8.88
N ASP A 123 0.05 2.51 -9.36
CA ASP A 123 -0.18 1.07 -9.16
C ASP A 123 0.87 0.43 -8.24
N ARG A 124 1.37 1.18 -7.26
CA ARG A 124 2.46 0.73 -6.38
C ARG A 124 2.04 0.46 -4.94
N LYS A 125 0.73 0.53 -4.64
CA LYS A 125 0.16 0.30 -3.28
C LYS A 125 0.80 1.20 -2.23
N LEU A 126 1.06 2.44 -2.61
CA LEU A 126 1.69 3.45 -1.76
C LEU A 126 0.69 3.91 -0.69
N SER A 127 1.01 3.70 0.58
CA SER A 127 0.22 4.16 1.73
C SER A 127 0.76 5.45 2.34
N LEU A 128 2.05 5.72 2.19
CA LEU A 128 2.68 6.95 2.69
C LEU A 128 3.51 7.63 1.61
N LEU A 129 3.27 8.93 1.44
CA LEU A 129 4.07 9.81 0.58
C LEU A 129 4.62 10.98 1.40
N GLU A 130 5.94 11.08 1.50
CA GLU A 130 6.63 12.23 2.07
C GLU A 130 7.39 12.97 0.95
N LEU A 131 7.03 14.24 0.76
CA LEU A 131 7.68 15.16 -0.17
C LEU A 131 8.42 16.22 0.65
N GLY A 132 9.73 16.26 0.49
CA GLY A 132 10.64 17.11 1.22
C GLY A 132 11.09 18.34 0.43
N ARG A 133 12.06 19.07 0.99
CA ARG A 133 12.58 20.32 0.42
C ARG A 133 13.14 20.10 -0.98
N GLY A 134 12.73 20.96 -1.90
CA GLY A 134 13.16 20.94 -3.31
C GLY A 134 12.36 20.00 -4.21
N CYS A 135 11.47 19.17 -3.64
CA CYS A 135 10.67 18.23 -4.41
C CYS A 135 9.57 18.94 -5.20
N VAL A 136 9.55 18.72 -6.51
CA VAL A 136 8.45 19.06 -7.42
C VAL A 136 7.78 17.75 -7.85
N ALA A 137 6.46 17.75 -8.05
CA ALA A 137 5.72 16.56 -8.47
C ALA A 137 4.46 16.93 -9.26
N ASN A 138 3.94 16.03 -10.10
CA ASN A 138 2.60 16.13 -10.71
C ASN A 138 1.51 15.84 -9.69
N LYS A 139 1.21 16.87 -8.88
CA LYS A 139 0.32 16.77 -7.71
C LYS A 139 -1.13 16.44 -8.05
N SER A 140 -1.60 16.68 -9.27
CA SER A 140 -2.94 16.28 -9.71
C SER A 140 -3.16 14.76 -9.69
N LEU A 141 -2.09 13.97 -9.63
CA LEU A 141 -2.18 12.51 -9.56
C LEU A 141 -2.28 11.96 -8.13
N ILE A 142 -2.25 12.81 -7.09
CA ILE A 142 -2.40 12.35 -5.69
C ILE A 142 -3.71 11.60 -5.50
N SER A 143 -4.81 12.09 -6.07
CA SER A 143 -6.12 11.41 -6.05
C SER A 143 -6.14 10.04 -6.73
N ARG A 144 -5.14 9.73 -7.56
CA ARG A 144 -5.00 8.42 -8.22
C ARG A 144 -4.20 7.42 -7.37
N LEU A 145 -3.56 7.86 -6.29
CA LEU A 145 -2.86 6.99 -5.36
C LEU A 145 -3.90 6.34 -4.42
N SER A 146 -4.61 5.33 -4.92
CA SER A 146 -5.80 4.76 -4.27
C SER A 146 -5.59 4.14 -2.89
N SER A 147 -4.34 3.84 -2.52
CA SER A 147 -3.97 3.31 -1.20
C SER A 147 -3.37 4.35 -0.27
N LEU A 148 -3.26 5.62 -0.68
CA LEU A 148 -2.57 6.65 0.08
C LEU A 148 -3.38 7.06 1.31
N GLU A 149 -2.79 6.88 2.49
CA GLU A 149 -3.39 7.20 3.78
C GLU A 149 -2.67 8.38 4.45
N THR A 150 -1.35 8.49 4.27
CA THR A 150 -0.52 9.53 4.89
C THR A 150 0.17 10.38 3.83
N LEU A 151 -0.02 11.70 3.93
CA LEU A 151 0.71 12.69 3.13
C LEU A 151 1.53 13.61 4.05
N ILE A 152 2.84 13.65 3.82
CA ILE A 152 3.78 14.51 4.56
C ILE A 152 4.43 15.49 3.58
N LEU A 153 4.24 16.78 3.82
CA LEU A 153 4.83 17.87 3.07
C LEU A 153 5.80 18.63 3.98
N ASP A 154 7.09 18.56 3.68
CA ASP A 154 8.15 19.09 4.55
C ASP A 154 9.08 20.00 3.76
N GLY A 155 8.98 21.32 3.93
CA GLY A 155 9.84 22.25 3.19
C GLY A 155 9.54 22.35 1.69
N THR A 156 8.38 21.86 1.24
CA THR A 156 7.98 21.90 -0.17
C THR A 156 7.40 23.26 -0.55
N ASN A 157 7.63 23.69 -1.79
CA ASN A 157 6.95 24.86 -2.35
C ASN A 157 5.54 24.45 -2.79
N ALA A 158 4.57 24.62 -1.89
CA ALA A 158 3.15 24.44 -2.20
C ALA A 158 2.53 25.69 -2.82
N CYS A 159 2.51 25.77 -4.16
CA CYS A 159 1.86 26.84 -4.92
C CYS A 159 0.82 26.25 -5.89
N GLY A 160 -0.27 26.99 -6.13
CA GLY A 160 -1.45 26.68 -6.97
C GLY A 160 -1.37 25.45 -7.89
N GLY A 161 -2.22 24.44 -7.62
CA GLY A 161 -2.29 23.15 -8.32
C GLY A 161 -2.14 21.92 -7.41
N TRP A 162 -1.61 22.09 -6.20
CA TRP A 162 -1.58 21.05 -5.15
C TRP A 162 -2.97 20.70 -4.63
N LEU A 163 -3.81 21.73 -4.55
CA LEU A 163 -5.01 21.75 -3.72
C LEU A 163 -6.08 20.80 -4.25
N ASP A 164 -6.23 20.73 -5.57
CA ASP A 164 -7.30 19.97 -6.21
C ASP A 164 -7.03 18.46 -6.15
N GLY A 165 -5.78 18.05 -6.38
CA GLY A 165 -5.39 16.64 -6.35
C GLY A 165 -5.48 16.02 -4.94
N VAL A 166 -5.16 16.80 -3.91
CA VAL A 166 -5.24 16.35 -2.51
C VAL A 166 -6.69 16.36 -2.00
N ALA A 167 -7.49 17.37 -2.37
CA ALA A 167 -8.89 17.47 -1.97
C ALA A 167 -9.76 16.29 -2.48
N SER A 168 -9.37 15.66 -3.59
CA SER A 168 -10.05 14.49 -4.16
C SER A 168 -9.47 13.14 -3.72
N ALA A 169 -8.56 13.11 -2.74
CA ALA A 169 -7.98 11.87 -2.23
C ALA A 169 -8.78 11.35 -1.03
N ASP A 170 -9.87 10.63 -1.31
CA ASP A 170 -10.85 10.16 -0.32
C ASP A 170 -10.27 9.23 0.77
N GLY A 171 -9.12 8.62 0.52
CA GLY A 171 -8.44 7.69 1.43
C GLY A 171 -7.48 8.35 2.44
N LEU A 172 -7.21 9.67 2.32
CA LEU A 172 -6.26 10.33 3.21
C LEU A 172 -6.80 10.42 4.64
N ARG A 173 -6.01 9.87 5.57
CA ARG A 173 -6.27 9.83 7.01
C ARG A 173 -5.34 10.73 7.80
N GLU A 174 -4.13 10.95 7.29
CA GLU A 174 -3.14 11.80 7.95
C GLU A 174 -2.52 12.79 6.97
N VAL A 175 -2.52 14.06 7.38
CA VAL A 175 -1.83 15.13 6.67
C VAL A 175 -0.88 15.86 7.61
N VAL A 176 0.37 15.96 7.18
CA VAL A 176 1.44 16.65 7.91
C VAL A 176 2.02 17.73 7.02
N LEU A 177 1.89 19.00 7.43
CA LEU A 177 2.48 20.17 6.79
C LEU A 177 3.56 20.72 7.70
N ARG A 178 4.82 20.77 7.26
CA ARG A 178 5.94 21.23 8.09
C ARG A 178 6.92 22.07 7.31
N ASN A 179 7.51 23.08 7.97
CA ASN A 179 8.57 23.90 7.39
C ASN A 179 8.16 24.55 6.05
N MET A 180 6.90 24.95 5.89
CA MET A 180 6.40 25.57 4.66
C MET A 180 6.16 27.07 4.88
N PRO A 181 7.22 27.89 4.96
CA PRO A 181 7.11 29.29 5.39
C PRO A 181 6.32 30.14 4.40
N THR A 182 6.24 29.76 3.12
CA THR A 182 5.52 30.50 2.08
C THR A 182 4.09 29.99 1.85
N LEU A 183 3.64 28.96 2.57
CA LEU A 183 2.28 28.44 2.43
C LEU A 183 1.30 29.41 3.10
N ARG A 184 0.52 30.13 2.29
CA ARG A 184 -0.47 31.10 2.80
C ARG A 184 -1.87 30.55 2.97
N TYR A 185 -2.26 29.63 2.09
CA TYR A 185 -3.63 29.12 2.00
C TYR A 185 -3.61 27.61 1.82
N ALA A 186 -4.40 26.91 2.62
CA ALA A 186 -4.56 25.45 2.53
C ALA A 186 -6.04 25.01 2.45
N PRO A 187 -6.84 25.55 1.51
CA PRO A 187 -8.28 25.25 1.43
C PRO A 187 -8.60 23.78 1.11
N PHE A 188 -7.64 23.03 0.57
CA PHE A 188 -7.78 21.58 0.33
C PHE A 188 -8.03 20.77 1.60
N LEU A 189 -7.63 21.31 2.77
CA LEU A 189 -7.91 20.68 4.06
C LEU A 189 -9.38 20.81 4.45
N GLN A 190 -10.15 21.74 3.87
CA GLN A 190 -11.43 22.17 4.42
C GLN A 190 -12.46 21.05 4.61
N ASN A 191 -12.51 20.04 3.74
CA ASN A 191 -13.60 19.04 3.73
C ASN A 191 -13.10 17.59 3.67
N MET A 192 -11.99 17.29 4.33
CA MET A 192 -11.46 15.92 4.36
C MET A 192 -12.26 15.05 5.34
N GLN A 193 -13.21 14.27 4.82
CA GLN A 193 -14.16 13.48 5.62
C GLN A 193 -13.50 12.36 6.41
N CYS A 194 -12.42 11.78 5.87
CA CYS A 194 -11.69 10.64 6.46
C CYS A 194 -10.47 11.06 7.28
N LEU A 195 -10.24 12.37 7.47
CA LEU A 195 -9.03 12.85 8.13
C LEU A 195 -9.07 12.56 9.63
N ASP A 196 -8.15 11.71 10.09
CA ASP A 196 -8.00 11.28 11.49
C ASP A 196 -6.97 12.15 12.22
N SER A 197 -5.92 12.61 11.52
CA SER A 197 -4.78 13.33 12.08
C SER A 197 -4.35 14.49 11.18
N LEU A 198 -4.26 15.69 11.76
CA LEU A 198 -3.74 16.89 11.09
C LEU A 198 -2.60 17.50 11.91
N THR A 199 -1.44 17.64 11.28
CA THR A 199 -0.28 18.35 11.84
C THR A 199 0.12 19.50 10.95
N ILE A 200 0.27 20.71 11.50
CA ILE A 200 0.72 21.91 10.78
C ILE A 200 1.76 22.65 11.62
N HIS A 201 3.04 22.48 11.28
CA HIS A 201 4.15 23.09 12.02
C HIS A 201 5.00 24.01 11.14
N ASP A 202 5.47 25.13 11.70
CA ASP A 202 6.42 26.02 11.03
C ASP A 202 5.93 26.49 9.64
N CYS A 203 4.62 26.71 9.53
CA CYS A 203 3.96 27.32 8.38
C CYS A 203 3.65 28.79 8.71
N SER A 204 4.71 29.59 8.83
CA SER A 204 4.64 30.94 9.41
C SER A 204 3.72 31.91 8.67
N GLU A 205 3.53 31.77 7.35
CA GLU A 205 2.61 32.63 6.58
C GLU A 205 1.22 32.02 6.39
N LEU A 206 0.90 30.87 6.99
CA LEU A 206 -0.41 30.24 6.81
C LEU A 206 -1.49 31.07 7.50
N LEU A 207 -2.42 31.62 6.71
CA LEU A 207 -3.48 32.51 7.19
C LEU A 207 -4.81 31.78 7.39
N THR A 208 -5.10 30.80 6.53
CA THR A 208 -6.34 30.04 6.56
C THR A 208 -6.18 28.65 5.93
N ILE A 209 -6.97 27.70 6.43
CA ILE A 209 -7.11 26.32 5.95
C ILE A 209 -8.47 26.09 5.27
N GLY A 210 -9.18 27.18 4.93
CA GLY A 210 -10.53 27.19 4.40
C GLY A 210 -11.49 27.98 5.29
N ASP A 211 -12.61 28.42 4.72
CA ASP A 211 -13.56 29.30 5.44
C ASP A 211 -14.42 28.53 6.45
N LYS A 212 -14.65 27.25 6.18
CA LYS A 212 -15.49 26.36 6.99
C LYS A 212 -14.89 24.96 7.03
N PRO A 213 -13.76 24.75 7.75
CA PRO A 213 -13.19 23.43 7.91
C PRO A 213 -14.16 22.51 8.65
N PHE A 214 -14.31 21.28 8.16
CA PHE A 214 -15.14 20.24 8.75
C PHE A 214 -14.46 18.87 8.64
N TRP A 215 -14.15 18.28 9.80
CA TRP A 215 -13.43 17.00 9.90
C TRP A 215 -14.12 16.08 10.92
N PRO A 216 -15.14 15.33 10.50
CA PRO A 216 -15.96 14.56 11.44
C PRO A 216 -15.20 13.42 12.12
N GLN A 217 -14.11 12.93 11.52
CA GLN A 217 -13.31 11.83 12.06
C GLN A 217 -12.03 12.30 12.78
N LEU A 218 -11.79 13.61 12.88
CA LEU A 218 -10.51 14.12 13.39
C LEU A 218 -10.33 13.76 14.86
N THR A 219 -9.29 12.99 15.15
CA THR A 219 -8.91 12.58 16.51
C THR A 219 -7.73 13.37 17.05
N ARG A 220 -6.85 13.85 16.16
CA ARG A 220 -5.65 14.61 16.52
C ARG A 220 -5.52 15.87 15.68
N LEU A 221 -5.33 16.99 16.36
CA LEU A 221 -4.94 18.27 15.77
C LEU A 221 -3.72 18.83 16.49
N ASP A 222 -2.64 19.06 15.74
CA ASP A 222 -1.39 19.62 16.27
C ASP A 222 -0.94 20.79 15.38
N ILE A 223 -1.02 22.01 15.90
CA ILE A 223 -0.67 23.24 15.18
C ILE A 223 0.40 24.00 15.95
N ALA A 224 1.46 24.38 15.24
CA ALA A 224 2.67 24.97 15.78
C ALA A 224 3.20 26.09 14.90
N ASN A 225 3.58 27.22 15.49
CA ASN A 225 4.37 28.26 14.81
C ASN A 225 3.74 28.70 13.48
N THR A 226 2.46 29.06 13.52
CA THR A 226 1.67 29.49 12.35
C THR A 226 1.03 30.85 12.58
N SER A 227 0.72 31.57 11.49
CA SER A 227 -0.10 32.79 11.54
C SER A 227 -1.60 32.51 11.41
N LEU A 228 -2.02 31.27 11.63
CA LEU A 228 -3.40 30.86 11.43
C LEU A 228 -4.29 31.56 12.46
N LEU A 229 -5.34 32.25 11.98
CA LEU A 229 -6.33 32.86 12.86
C LEU A 229 -7.12 31.76 13.58
N LEU A 230 -6.85 31.58 14.87
CA LEU A 230 -7.44 30.49 15.65
C LEU A 230 -8.93 30.68 15.94
N ASP A 231 -9.45 31.90 15.92
CA ASP A 231 -10.84 32.17 16.33
C ASP A 231 -11.86 31.44 15.45
N SER A 232 -11.64 31.45 14.13
CA SER A 232 -12.49 30.75 13.16
C SER A 232 -12.30 29.24 13.22
N LEU A 233 -11.10 28.76 13.54
CA LEU A 233 -10.81 27.34 13.71
C LEU A 233 -11.50 26.79 14.96
N ILE A 234 -11.36 27.47 16.11
CA ILE A 234 -11.88 27.02 17.41
C ILE A 234 -13.40 26.83 17.37
N GLN A 235 -14.14 27.78 16.79
CA GLN A 235 -15.60 27.65 16.62
C GLN A 235 -16.01 26.40 15.80
N ARG A 236 -15.11 25.88 14.97
CA ARG A 236 -15.37 24.68 14.16
C ARG A 236 -14.90 23.41 14.84
N LEU A 237 -13.94 23.48 15.76
CA LEU A 237 -13.54 22.33 16.58
C LEU A 237 -14.68 21.81 17.44
N GLU A 238 -15.67 22.64 17.79
CA GLU A 238 -16.92 22.19 18.44
C GLU A 238 -17.65 21.10 17.65
N GLN A 239 -17.45 21.04 16.33
CA GLN A 239 -18.05 20.03 15.44
C GLN A 239 -17.21 18.76 15.33
N CYS A 240 -15.97 18.76 15.84
CA CYS A 240 -15.06 17.62 15.80
C CYS A 240 -15.28 16.74 17.03
N THR A 241 -16.38 15.98 17.05
CA THR A 241 -16.79 15.15 18.20
C THR A 241 -15.82 14.01 18.54
N CYS A 242 -14.93 13.64 17.61
CA CYS A 242 -13.94 12.59 17.80
C CYS A 242 -12.57 13.13 18.30
N LEU A 243 -12.42 14.45 18.49
CA LEU A 243 -11.13 15.05 18.82
C LEU A 243 -10.69 14.68 20.25
N THR A 244 -9.57 13.96 20.36
CA THR A 244 -9.00 13.53 21.64
C THR A 244 -7.66 14.21 21.96
N VAL A 245 -6.97 14.71 20.93
CA VAL A 245 -5.69 15.41 21.08
C VAL A 245 -5.75 16.75 20.38
N LEU A 246 -5.63 17.83 21.15
CA LEU A 246 -5.49 19.20 20.65
C LEU A 246 -4.20 19.82 21.20
N ARG A 247 -3.31 20.23 20.30
CA ARG A 247 -2.08 20.96 20.65
C ARG A 247 -1.97 22.21 19.80
N LEU A 248 -1.87 23.35 20.47
CA LEU A 248 -1.73 24.66 19.84
C LEU A 248 -0.55 25.37 20.51
N HIS A 249 0.48 25.74 19.75
CA HIS A 249 1.63 26.48 20.29
C HIS A 249 2.22 27.44 19.27
N GLY A 250 2.73 28.60 19.71
CA GLY A 250 3.33 29.58 18.80
C GLY A 250 2.38 30.11 17.73
N CYS A 251 1.07 30.09 17.97
CA CYS A 251 0.05 30.60 17.06
C CYS A 251 -0.34 32.04 17.43
N LEU A 252 -0.76 32.84 16.44
CA LEU A 252 -1.36 34.15 16.68
C LEU A 252 -2.79 33.98 17.25
N SER A 253 -2.98 34.18 18.55
CA SER A 253 -4.30 34.21 19.17
C SER A 253 -4.82 35.64 19.29
N VAL A 254 -6.03 35.92 18.80
CA VAL A 254 -6.75 37.17 19.11
C VAL A 254 -7.84 36.84 20.14
N GLY A 255 -7.50 36.84 21.42
CA GLY A 255 -8.50 36.86 22.50
C GLY A 255 -9.41 35.64 22.67
N CYS A 256 -9.14 34.48 22.04
CA CYS A 256 -10.02 33.32 22.21
C CYS A 256 -9.88 32.61 23.56
N ARG A 257 -11.02 32.41 24.22
CA ARG A 257 -11.20 31.40 25.27
C ARG A 257 -11.56 30.07 24.58
N VAL A 258 -10.72 29.06 24.72
CA VAL A 258 -11.04 27.71 24.24
C VAL A 258 -12.02 27.07 25.21
N LEU A 259 -13.29 26.95 24.82
CA LEU A 259 -14.27 26.13 25.52
C LEU A 259 -14.26 24.74 24.86
N VAL A 260 -13.59 23.79 25.50
CA VAL A 260 -13.66 22.38 25.09
C VAL A 260 -14.79 21.74 25.88
N SER A 261 -15.96 21.57 25.27
CA SER A 261 -17.05 20.78 25.86
C SER A 261 -17.15 19.42 25.17
N GLY A 262 -17.17 18.34 25.95
CA GLY A 262 -17.38 16.98 25.44
C GLY A 262 -16.13 16.07 25.40
N CYS A 263 -14.98 16.49 25.95
CA CYS A 263 -13.88 15.56 26.19
C CYS A 263 -14.24 14.65 27.38
N THR A 264 -14.70 13.44 27.08
CA THR A 264 -14.78 12.31 28.01
C THR A 264 -13.49 11.53 28.04
#